data_AF-A0A968SRA5-F1
#
_entry.id   AF-A0A968SRA5-F1
#
_cell.length_a   1.000
_cell.length_b   1.000
_cell.length_c   1.000
_cell.angle_alpha   90.00
_cell.angle_beta   90.00
_cell.angle_gamma   90.00
#
_symmetry.space_group_name_H-M   'P 1'
#
loop_
_entity.id
_entity.type
_entity.pdbx_description
1 polymer ?
#
loop_
_entity_poly.entity_id
_entity_poly.type
_entity_poly.pdbx_seq_one_letter_code
_entity_poly.pdbx_strand_id
1 'polypeptide(L)'
;MFTTETPPPVIQPARPHRIHITLSDPSELQVSQGQVVQLGDILVVRSAERIQLENRRLEIQSQLLALENTPPPNTIVLQQRMLLYQQAQATYDQHYRLVTHLQASQVAPSLMRQEILRLQSLYSALLTAHTQAQQAQLQYQQDIDNYRQEQTTQHQVLMGQLQIINLELNALTIRAPFAGSISRIRWLDQTNSTLTVEVTIQP
;
A
#
# COMPACT_ATOMS: atom_id res chain seq x y z
N MET A 1 48.22 -41.60 58.02
CA MET A 1 47.19 -41.54 56.97
C MET A 1 46.45 -40.22 57.15
N PHE A 2 46.68 -39.26 56.24
CA PHE A 2 46.02 -37.95 56.28
C PHE A 2 44.72 -38.06 55.50
N THR A 3 43.59 -37.86 56.17
CA THR A 3 42.27 -37.75 55.54
C THR A 3 42.17 -36.39 54.85
N THR A 4 42.13 -36.40 53.53
CA THR A 4 41.82 -35.21 52.72
C THR A 4 40.32 -34.92 52.82
N GLU A 5 39.91 -34.09 53.78
CA GLU A 5 38.58 -33.46 53.73
C GLU A 5 38.50 -32.57 52.50
N THR A 6 37.66 -32.96 51.56
CA THR A 6 37.33 -32.15 50.39
C THR A 6 36.41 -31.03 50.88
N PRO A 7 36.75 -29.74 50.70
CA PRO A 7 35.87 -28.66 51.13
C PRO A 7 34.55 -28.73 50.34
N PRO A 8 33.40 -28.47 50.98
CA PRO A 8 32.11 -28.52 50.32
C PRO A 8 32.06 -27.49 49.18
N PRO A 9 31.37 -27.81 48.06
CA PRO A 9 31.22 -26.87 46.96
C PRO A 9 30.49 -25.62 47.45
N VAL A 10 31.15 -24.47 47.33
CA VAL A 10 30.55 -23.17 47.61
C VAL A 10 29.50 -22.90 46.51
N ILE A 11 28.24 -23.15 46.83
CA ILE A 11 27.11 -22.79 45.98
C ILE A 11 27.03 -21.26 45.98
N GLN A 12 27.58 -20.61 44.95
CA GLN A 12 27.40 -19.17 44.77
C GLN A 12 25.90 -18.89 44.59
N PRO A 13 25.31 -17.95 45.35
CA PRO A 13 23.91 -17.60 45.17
C PRO A 13 23.71 -17.03 43.77
N ALA A 14 22.76 -17.59 43.04
CA ALA A 14 22.42 -17.14 41.71
C ALA A 14 21.97 -15.66 41.78
N ARG A 15 22.56 -14.82 40.93
CA ARG A 15 22.39 -13.36 41.01
C ARG A 15 21.02 -12.95 40.44
N PRO A 16 20.30 -12.03 41.10
CA PRO A 16 19.04 -11.53 40.58
C PRO A 16 19.27 -10.66 39.33
N HIS A 17 18.37 -10.78 38.35
CA HIS A 17 18.36 -9.98 37.13
C HIS A 17 17.40 -8.81 37.27
N ARG A 18 17.82 -7.59 36.90
CA ARG A 18 16.97 -6.39 36.92
C ARG A 18 16.68 -5.93 35.50
N ILE A 19 15.42 -5.61 35.23
CA ILE A 19 14.93 -5.17 33.93
C ILE A 19 14.22 -3.84 34.14
N HIS A 20 14.63 -2.82 33.40
CA HIS A 20 13.95 -1.53 33.37
C HIS A 20 12.98 -1.53 32.18
N ILE A 21 11.72 -1.25 32.47
CA ILE A 21 10.63 -1.27 31.51
C ILE A 21 9.93 0.08 31.54
N THR A 22 9.66 0.64 30.38
CA THR A 22 8.84 1.85 30.23
C THR A 22 7.44 1.46 29.75
N LEU A 23 6.44 1.90 30.51
CA LEU A 23 5.01 1.65 30.32
C LEU A 23 4.26 2.96 30.11
N SER A 24 3.16 2.93 29.39
CA SER A 24 2.27 4.09 29.24
C SER A 24 1.13 4.04 30.28
N ASP A 25 0.73 2.83 30.69
CA ASP A 25 -0.32 2.57 31.67
C ASP A 25 0.11 1.40 32.60
N PRO A 26 -0.19 1.44 33.92
CA PRO A 26 0.20 0.36 34.82
C PRO A 26 -0.46 -0.99 34.48
N SER A 27 -1.62 -1.00 33.82
CA SER A 27 -2.32 -2.22 33.39
C SER A 27 -1.61 -2.97 32.26
N GLU A 28 -0.60 -2.36 31.62
CA GLU A 28 0.22 -3.01 30.60
C GLU A 28 1.12 -4.11 31.18
N LEU A 29 1.49 -4.01 32.47
CA LEU A 29 2.32 -5.01 33.16
C LEU A 29 1.51 -6.27 33.44
N GLN A 30 1.90 -7.38 32.81
CA GLN A 30 1.18 -8.67 32.89
C GLN A 30 1.69 -9.59 34.00
N VAL A 31 2.65 -9.12 34.80
CA VAL A 31 3.26 -9.91 35.86
C VAL A 31 3.03 -9.32 37.24
N SER A 32 2.88 -10.21 38.22
CA SER A 32 2.73 -9.86 39.63
C SER A 32 3.95 -10.29 40.44
N GLN A 33 4.18 -9.64 41.58
CA GLN A 33 5.23 -10.04 42.51
C GLN A 33 4.95 -11.47 43.03
N GLY A 34 5.99 -12.31 43.08
CA GLY A 34 5.90 -13.73 43.45
C GLY A 34 5.54 -14.67 42.30
N GLN A 35 5.18 -14.14 41.12
CA GLN A 35 4.88 -14.96 39.95
C GLN A 35 6.14 -15.63 39.41
N VAL A 36 6.03 -16.91 39.03
CA VAL A 36 7.08 -17.62 38.28
C VAL A 36 6.88 -17.32 36.79
N VAL A 37 7.96 -16.93 36.12
CA VAL A 37 8.02 -16.66 34.68
C VAL A 37 9.04 -17.57 34.03
N GLN A 38 8.72 -18.05 32.83
CA GLN A 38 9.63 -18.79 31.97
C GLN A 38 10.29 -17.86 30.95
N LEU A 39 11.39 -18.34 30.36
CA LEU A 39 12.03 -17.66 29.23
C LEU A 39 10.99 -17.47 28.10
N GLY A 40 10.77 -16.22 27.69
CA GLY A 40 9.82 -15.88 26.62
C GLY A 40 8.40 -15.55 27.10
N ASP A 41 8.09 -15.70 28.39
CA ASP A 41 6.81 -15.27 28.96
C ASP A 41 6.61 -13.77 28.79
N ILE A 42 5.37 -13.33 28.61
CA ILE A 42 5.07 -11.92 28.34
C ILE A 42 5.09 -11.13 29.65
N LEU A 43 5.94 -10.11 29.72
CA LEU A 43 6.01 -9.18 30.85
C LEU A 43 5.08 -7.99 30.63
N VAL A 44 4.94 -7.53 29.38
CA VAL A 44 4.20 -6.32 29.03
C VAL A 44 3.39 -6.51 27.76
N VAL A 45 2.15 -6.02 27.77
CA VAL A 45 1.29 -5.89 26.59
C VAL A 45 0.72 -4.48 26.51
N ARG A 46 1.08 -3.73 25.47
CA ARG A 46 0.50 -2.41 25.18
C ARG A 46 -0.78 -2.55 24.36
N SER A 47 -1.89 -2.92 25.01
CA SER A 47 -3.15 -3.26 24.34
C SER A 47 -3.81 -2.07 23.63
N ALA A 48 -3.78 -0.87 24.22
CA ALA A 48 -4.35 0.33 23.62
C ALA A 48 -3.60 0.75 22.35
N GLU A 49 -2.26 0.79 22.41
CA GLU A 49 -1.39 1.11 21.27
C GLU A 49 -1.53 0.06 20.15
N ARG A 50 -1.66 -1.23 20.53
CA ARG A 50 -1.94 -2.32 19.58
C ARG A 50 -3.21 -2.07 18.79
N ILE A 51 -4.31 -1.71 19.46
CA ILE A 51 -5.59 -1.45 18.80
C ILE A 51 -5.46 -0.28 17.81
N GLN A 52 -4.75 0.79 18.19
CA GLN A 52 -4.52 1.94 17.31
C GLN A 52 -3.71 1.55 16.06
N LEU A 53 -2.62 0.80 16.24
CA LEU A 53 -1.77 0.34 15.15
C LEU A 53 -2.48 -0.69 14.25
N GLU A 54 -3.30 -1.57 14.81
CA GLU A 54 -4.13 -2.52 14.04
C GLU A 54 -5.16 -1.78 13.19
N ASN A 55 -5.83 -0.76 13.74
CA ASN A 55 -6.75 0.09 12.99
C ASN A 55 -6.03 0.82 11.84
N ARG A 56 -4.85 1.38 12.11
CA ARG A 56 -4.05 2.05 11.08
C ARG A 56 -3.59 1.08 9.99
N ARG A 57 -3.23 -0.16 10.36
CA ARG A 57 -2.90 -1.22 9.41
C ARG A 57 -4.07 -1.54 8.48
N LEU A 58 -5.28 -1.69 9.04
CA LEU A 58 -6.50 -1.94 8.27
C LEU A 58 -6.82 -0.79 7.31
N GLU A 59 -6.64 0.45 7.76
CA GLU A 59 -6.80 1.63 6.91
C GLU A 59 -5.87 1.59 5.70
N ILE A 60 -4.57 1.33 5.92
CA ILE A 60 -3.58 1.22 4.83
C ILE A 60 -3.90 0.05 3.89
N GLN A 61 -4.34 -1.09 4.43
CA GLN A 61 -4.78 -2.22 3.61
C GLN A 61 -5.97 -1.85 2.72
N SER A 62 -6.93 -1.08 3.24
CA SER A 62 -8.06 -0.58 2.45
C SER A 62 -7.61 0.38 1.34
N GLN A 63 -6.61 1.23 1.61
CA GLN A 63 -6.05 2.15 0.61
C GLN A 63 -5.32 1.40 -0.51
N LEU A 64 -4.58 0.33 -0.17
CA LEU A 64 -3.94 -0.54 -1.16
C LEU A 64 -4.96 -1.21 -2.09
N LEU A 65 -6.06 -1.73 -1.54
CA LEU A 65 -7.16 -2.30 -2.33
C LEU A 65 -7.84 -1.25 -3.23
N ALA A 66 -7.97 -0.01 -2.74
CA ALA A 66 -8.55 1.08 -3.52
C ALA A 66 -7.64 1.44 -4.71
N LEU A 67 -6.32 1.49 -4.51
CA LEU A 67 -5.34 1.76 -5.57
C LEU A 67 -5.49 0.77 -6.74
N GLU A 68 -5.56 -0.53 -6.43
CA GLU A 68 -5.65 -1.61 -7.42
C GLU A 68 -6.90 -1.51 -8.31
N ASN A 69 -7.98 -0.90 -7.80
CA ASN A 69 -9.26 -0.79 -8.51
C ASN A 69 -9.47 0.57 -9.19
N THR A 70 -8.47 1.46 -9.21
CA THR A 70 -8.61 2.74 -9.90
C THR A 70 -8.54 2.56 -11.44
N PRO A 71 -9.50 3.06 -12.22
CA PRO A 71 -9.44 2.96 -13.67
C PRO A 71 -8.39 3.93 -14.26
N PRO A 72 -7.75 3.58 -15.39
CA PRO A 72 -6.77 4.44 -16.02
C PRO A 72 -7.43 5.73 -16.56
N PRO A 73 -6.72 6.87 -16.46
CA PRO A 73 -7.22 8.17 -16.90
C PRO A 73 -7.51 8.21 -18.41
N ASN A 74 -8.39 9.11 -18.82
CA ASN A 74 -8.66 9.48 -20.21
C ASN A 74 -9.10 8.36 -21.18
N THR A 75 -9.43 7.17 -20.65
CA THR A 75 -9.95 6.04 -21.45
C THR A 75 -11.20 6.42 -22.25
N ILE A 76 -12.11 7.20 -21.65
CA ILE A 76 -13.36 7.65 -22.30
C ILE A 76 -13.06 8.55 -23.50
N VAL A 77 -12.09 9.47 -23.37
CA VAL A 77 -11.73 10.42 -24.43
C VAL A 77 -11.14 9.68 -25.62
N LEU A 78 -10.22 8.73 -25.38
CA LEU A 78 -9.66 7.89 -26.45
C LEU A 78 -10.76 7.13 -27.19
N GLN A 79 -11.66 6.46 -26.46
CA GLN A 79 -12.77 5.70 -27.05
C GLN A 79 -13.66 6.60 -27.92
N GLN A 80 -13.99 7.80 -27.44
CA GLN A 80 -14.80 8.75 -28.19
C GLN A 80 -14.12 9.21 -29.49
N ARG A 81 -12.81 9.52 -29.44
CA ARG A 81 -12.05 9.93 -30.63
C ARG A 81 -11.94 8.81 -31.66
N MET A 82 -11.71 7.58 -31.20
CA MET A 82 -11.69 6.40 -32.07
C MET A 82 -13.04 6.16 -32.75
N LEU A 83 -14.15 6.33 -32.01
CA LEU A 83 -15.50 6.20 -32.58
C LEU A 83 -15.77 7.25 -33.66
N LEU A 84 -15.41 8.51 -33.41
CA LEU A 84 -15.57 9.59 -34.40
C LEU A 84 -14.77 9.32 -35.68
N TYR A 85 -13.54 8.81 -35.54
CA TYR A 85 -12.73 8.40 -36.69
C TYR A 85 -13.40 7.28 -37.50
N GLN A 86 -13.94 6.25 -36.85
CA GLN A 86 -14.66 5.16 -37.51
C GLN A 86 -15.91 5.67 -38.26
N GLN A 87 -16.68 6.58 -37.65
CA GLN A 87 -17.85 7.18 -38.28
C GLN A 87 -17.48 8.02 -39.51
N ALA A 88 -16.42 8.83 -39.40
CA ALA A 88 -15.92 9.63 -40.53
C ALA A 88 -15.46 8.72 -41.69
N GLN A 89 -14.77 7.62 -41.38
CA GLN A 89 -14.33 6.65 -42.37
C GLN A 89 -15.50 5.98 -43.09
N ALA A 90 -16.49 5.49 -42.33
CA ALA A 90 -17.68 4.86 -42.91
C ALA A 90 -18.44 5.83 -43.83
N THR A 91 -18.57 7.10 -43.41
CA THR A 91 -19.25 8.14 -44.20
C THR A 91 -18.50 8.42 -45.50
N TYR A 92 -17.16 8.54 -45.43
CA TYR A 92 -16.32 8.73 -46.61
C TYR A 92 -16.45 7.55 -47.58
N ASP A 93 -16.34 6.31 -47.08
CA ASP A 93 -16.39 5.10 -47.91
C ASP A 93 -17.75 4.93 -48.61
N GLN A 94 -18.85 5.19 -47.90
CA GLN A 94 -20.19 5.18 -48.48
C GLN A 94 -20.32 6.20 -49.61
N HIS A 95 -19.81 7.42 -49.39
CA HIS A 95 -19.89 8.49 -50.37
C HIS A 95 -18.97 8.26 -51.57
N TYR A 96 -17.77 7.76 -51.34
CA TYR A 96 -16.82 7.38 -52.38
C TYR A 96 -17.45 6.38 -53.37
N ARG A 97 -18.09 5.33 -52.85
CA ARG A 97 -18.81 4.35 -53.67
C ARG A 97 -19.91 5.00 -54.51
N LEU A 98 -20.68 5.91 -53.92
CA LEU A 98 -21.72 6.65 -54.65
C LEU A 98 -21.13 7.45 -55.82
N VAL A 99 -20.04 8.18 -55.59
CA VAL A 99 -19.36 8.94 -56.66
C VAL A 99 -18.88 8.00 -57.77
N THR A 100 -18.28 6.86 -57.41
CA THR A 100 -17.85 5.85 -58.39
C THR A 100 -19.03 5.33 -59.23
N HIS A 101 -20.17 5.05 -58.60
CA HIS A 101 -21.37 4.59 -59.31
C HIS A 101 -21.95 5.66 -60.24
N LEU A 102 -22.00 6.92 -59.80
CA LEU A 102 -22.42 8.04 -60.63
C LEU A 102 -21.50 8.22 -61.84
N GLN A 103 -20.19 8.04 -61.67
CA GLN A 103 -19.22 8.19 -62.74
C GLN A 103 -19.42 7.14 -63.84
N ALA A 104 -19.74 5.90 -63.46
CA ALA A 104 -20.09 4.84 -64.39
C ALA A 104 -21.41 5.11 -65.14
N SER A 105 -22.33 5.86 -64.53
CA SER A 105 -23.69 6.09 -65.04
C SER A 105 -23.85 7.31 -65.96
N GLN A 106 -22.74 8.01 -66.29
CA GLN A 106 -22.73 9.20 -67.18
C GLN A 106 -23.73 10.30 -66.81
N VAL A 107 -23.87 10.60 -65.51
CA VAL A 107 -24.75 11.67 -65.00
C VAL A 107 -24.29 13.06 -65.43
N ALA A 108 -25.20 14.03 -65.34
CA ALA A 108 -24.95 15.43 -65.67
C ALA A 108 -23.66 15.97 -65.02
N PRO A 109 -22.77 16.66 -65.76
CA PRO A 109 -21.49 17.14 -65.24
C PRO A 109 -21.58 18.04 -64.01
N SER A 110 -22.67 18.81 -63.87
CA SER A 110 -22.91 19.69 -62.72
C SER A 110 -23.12 18.91 -61.42
N LEU A 111 -23.94 17.84 -61.46
CA LEU A 111 -24.17 16.97 -60.31
C LEU A 111 -22.87 16.26 -59.92
N MET A 112 -22.14 15.72 -60.89
CA MET A 112 -20.84 15.09 -60.65
C MET A 112 -19.87 16.05 -59.94
N ARG A 113 -19.79 17.30 -60.39
CA ARG A 113 -18.94 18.32 -59.76
C ARG A 113 -19.33 18.58 -58.31
N GLN A 114 -20.62 18.63 -58.00
CA GLN A 114 -21.11 18.83 -56.64
C GLN A 114 -20.69 17.68 -55.71
N GLU A 115 -20.85 16.44 -56.17
CA GLU A 115 -20.50 15.25 -55.37
C GLU A 115 -18.98 15.13 -55.18
N ILE A 116 -18.16 15.52 -56.17
CA ILE A 116 -16.70 15.59 -56.01
C ILE A 116 -16.31 16.60 -54.92
N LEU A 117 -16.92 17.79 -54.89
CA LEU A 117 -16.65 18.78 -53.85
C LEU A 117 -17.07 18.28 -52.46
N ARG A 118 -18.17 17.54 -52.37
CA ARG A 118 -18.62 16.91 -51.13
C ARG A 118 -17.67 15.79 -50.68
N LEU A 119 -17.16 14.99 -51.59
CA LEU A 119 -16.16 13.98 -51.29
C LEU A 119 -14.87 14.61 -50.76
N GLN A 120 -14.45 15.75 -51.31
CA GLN A 120 -13.30 16.50 -50.80
C GLN A 120 -13.50 17.00 -49.35
N SER A 121 -14.69 17.48 -49.00
CA SER A 121 -14.97 17.91 -47.63
C SER A 121 -15.08 16.74 -46.64
N LEU A 122 -15.60 15.59 -47.07
CA LEU A 122 -15.59 14.37 -46.27
C LEU A 122 -14.17 13.86 -46.04
N TYR A 123 -13.30 13.95 -47.06
CA TYR A 123 -11.90 13.55 -46.92
C TYR A 123 -11.14 14.43 -45.91
N SER A 124 -11.34 15.75 -45.92
CA SER A 124 -10.71 16.63 -44.93
C SER A 124 -11.21 16.39 -43.50
N ALA A 125 -12.51 16.07 -43.34
CA ALA A 125 -13.08 15.66 -42.08
C ALA A 125 -12.49 14.33 -41.58
N LEU A 126 -12.32 13.34 -42.47
CA LEU A 126 -11.66 12.06 -42.16
C LEU A 126 -10.22 12.26 -41.70
N LEU A 127 -9.43 13.08 -42.40
CA LEU A 127 -8.05 13.40 -42.00
C LEU A 127 -8.00 14.06 -40.62
N THR A 128 -8.91 14.98 -40.35
CA THR A 128 -8.98 15.67 -39.05
C THR A 128 -9.33 14.67 -37.93
N ALA A 129 -10.33 13.81 -38.16
CA ALA A 129 -10.71 12.78 -37.20
C ALA A 129 -9.57 11.78 -36.95
N HIS A 130 -8.83 11.40 -37.99
CA HIS A 130 -7.65 10.53 -37.88
C HIS A 130 -6.55 11.17 -37.02
N THR A 131 -6.18 12.41 -37.32
CA THR A 131 -5.16 13.15 -36.56
C THR A 131 -5.57 13.28 -35.09
N GLN A 132 -6.83 13.60 -34.81
CA GLN A 132 -7.33 13.69 -33.43
C GLN A 132 -7.29 12.34 -32.71
N ALA A 133 -7.65 11.25 -33.38
CA ALA A 133 -7.57 9.91 -32.80
C ALA A 133 -6.11 9.52 -32.48
N GLN A 134 -5.18 9.82 -33.40
CA GLN A 134 -3.75 9.57 -33.20
C GLN A 134 -3.19 10.39 -32.03
N GLN A 135 -3.53 11.68 -31.95
CA GLN A 135 -3.11 12.53 -30.83
C GLN A 135 -3.67 12.03 -29.50
N ALA A 136 -4.95 11.66 -29.46
CA ALA A 136 -5.57 11.10 -28.26
C ALA A 136 -4.92 9.77 -27.84
N GLN A 137 -4.49 8.94 -28.81
CA GLN A 137 -3.76 7.70 -28.51
C GLN A 137 -2.39 7.97 -27.89
N LEU A 138 -1.64 8.95 -28.40
CA LEU A 138 -0.35 9.34 -27.83
C LEU A 138 -0.50 9.93 -26.43
N GLN A 139 -1.49 10.79 -26.23
CA GLN A 139 -1.79 11.36 -24.92
C GLN A 139 -2.18 10.27 -23.93
N TYR A 140 -3.08 9.37 -24.32
CA TYR A 140 -3.48 8.23 -23.49
C TYR A 140 -2.28 7.35 -23.08
N GLN A 141 -1.33 7.13 -23.98
CA GLN A 141 -0.12 6.37 -23.66
C GLN A 141 0.72 7.07 -22.59
N GLN A 142 0.94 8.38 -22.72
CA GLN A 142 1.65 9.19 -21.73
C GLN A 142 0.92 9.18 -20.37
N ASP A 143 -0.40 9.35 -20.41
CA ASP A 143 -1.23 9.35 -19.21
C ASP A 143 -1.20 7.99 -18.49
N ILE A 144 -1.21 6.88 -19.23
CA ILE A 144 -1.05 5.54 -18.66
C ILE A 144 0.31 5.38 -17.98
N ASP A 145 1.39 5.83 -18.62
CA ASP A 145 2.73 5.64 -18.09
C ASP A 145 2.94 6.45 -16.81
N ASN A 146 2.47 7.71 -16.79
CA ASN A 146 2.44 8.54 -15.60
C ASN A 146 1.57 7.92 -14.50
N TYR A 147 0.36 7.48 -14.84
CA TYR A 147 -0.55 6.83 -13.91
C TYR A 147 0.08 5.56 -13.30
N ARG A 148 0.73 4.70 -14.10
CA ARG A 148 1.43 3.51 -13.60
C ARG A 148 2.57 3.86 -12.65
N GLN A 149 3.33 4.90 -12.98
CA GLN A 149 4.42 5.38 -12.13
C GLN A 149 3.87 5.89 -10.79
N GLU A 150 2.83 6.71 -10.81
CA GLU A 150 2.17 7.22 -9.61
C GLU A 150 1.60 6.09 -8.74
N GLN A 151 0.90 5.13 -9.35
CA GLN A 151 0.40 3.94 -8.65
C GLN A 151 1.52 3.15 -8.00
N THR A 152 2.64 2.96 -8.71
CA THR A 152 3.81 2.25 -8.18
C THR A 152 4.41 2.98 -6.98
N THR A 153 4.60 4.29 -7.08
CA THR A 153 5.14 5.11 -5.98
C THR A 153 4.21 5.08 -4.78
N GLN A 154 2.91 5.29 -4.98
CA GLN A 154 1.92 5.25 -3.90
C GLN A 154 1.88 3.87 -3.23
N HIS A 155 1.89 2.79 -4.02
CA HIS A 155 1.94 1.43 -3.50
C HIS A 155 3.21 1.18 -2.65
N GLN A 156 4.39 1.62 -3.11
CA GLN A 156 5.63 1.50 -2.35
C GLN A 156 5.57 2.27 -1.03
N VAL A 157 5.01 3.48 -1.03
CA VAL A 157 4.83 4.29 0.18
C VAL A 157 3.93 3.56 1.18
N LEU A 158 2.76 3.06 0.74
CA LEU A 158 1.83 2.33 1.61
C LEU A 158 2.43 1.03 2.15
N MET A 159 3.16 0.28 1.32
CA MET A 159 3.87 -0.92 1.74
C MET A 159 4.95 -0.61 2.79
N GLY A 160 5.70 0.48 2.60
CA GLY A 160 6.67 0.95 3.59
C GLY A 160 6.02 1.30 4.93
N GLN A 161 4.89 2.02 4.90
CA GLN A 161 4.13 2.33 6.12
C GLN A 161 3.60 1.06 6.81
N LEU A 162 3.10 0.09 6.03
CA LEU A 162 2.62 -1.19 6.57
C LEU A 162 3.76 -1.98 7.23
N GLN A 163 4.96 -1.98 6.63
CA GLN A 163 6.14 -2.60 7.22
C GLN A 163 6.53 -1.94 8.55
N ILE A 164 6.50 -0.61 8.63
CA ILE A 164 6.78 0.13 9.87
C ILE A 164 5.76 -0.25 10.95
N ILE A 165 4.46 -0.24 10.65
CA ILE A 165 3.41 -0.61 11.61
C ILE A 165 3.59 -2.06 12.08
N ASN A 166 3.95 -2.99 11.20
CA ASN A 166 4.20 -4.37 11.60
C ASN A 166 5.41 -4.49 12.54
N LEU A 167 6.46 -3.70 12.33
CA LEU A 167 7.60 -3.64 13.25
C LEU A 167 7.19 -3.05 14.61
N GLU A 168 6.39 -1.99 14.61
CA GLU A 168 5.85 -1.37 15.83
C GLU A 168 4.96 -2.35 16.60
N LEU A 169 4.01 -3.03 15.93
CA LEU A 169 3.16 -4.06 16.52
C LEU A 169 3.97 -5.19 17.17
N ASN A 170 5.07 -5.62 16.54
CA ASN A 170 5.95 -6.63 17.10
C ASN A 170 6.71 -6.13 18.34
N ALA A 171 7.03 -4.83 18.39
CA ALA A 171 7.72 -4.18 19.51
C ALA A 171 6.82 -3.90 20.73
N LEU A 172 5.50 -4.00 20.60
CA LEU A 172 4.55 -3.76 21.70
C LEU A 172 4.54 -4.82 22.80
N THR A 173 5.20 -5.96 22.58
CA THR A 173 5.23 -7.07 23.54
C THR A 173 6.64 -7.28 24.06
N ILE A 174 6.86 -7.02 25.34
CA ILE A 174 8.14 -7.27 26.01
C ILE A 174 8.08 -8.65 26.69
N ARG A 175 9.03 -9.52 26.36
CA ARG A 175 9.13 -10.88 26.90
C ARG A 175 10.24 -11.02 27.92
N ALA A 176 10.10 -11.98 28.82
CA ALA A 176 11.07 -12.30 29.85
C ALA A 176 12.36 -12.86 29.21
N PRO A 177 13.52 -12.21 29.43
CA PRO A 177 14.80 -12.66 28.89
C PRO A 177 15.41 -13.83 29.67
N PHE A 178 14.87 -14.13 30.87
CA PHE A 178 15.30 -15.20 31.75
C PHE A 178 14.08 -15.84 32.42
N ALA A 179 14.19 -17.13 32.75
CA ALA A 179 13.24 -17.79 33.64
C ALA A 179 13.58 -17.48 35.11
N GLY A 180 12.58 -17.51 35.98
CA GLY A 180 12.75 -17.31 37.41
C GLY A 180 11.46 -16.87 38.10
N SER A 181 11.57 -16.36 39.32
CA SER A 181 10.46 -15.76 40.07
C SER A 181 10.60 -14.24 40.12
N ILE A 182 9.49 -13.51 39.94
CA ILE A 182 9.46 -12.06 40.09
C ILE A 182 9.59 -11.72 41.57
N SER A 183 10.78 -11.33 42.02
CA SER A 183 11.03 -11.05 43.43
C SER A 183 10.59 -9.65 43.84
N ARG A 184 10.69 -8.68 42.91
CA ARG A 184 10.34 -7.28 43.17
C ARG A 184 9.86 -6.57 41.90
N ILE A 185 8.82 -5.76 42.06
CA ILE A 185 8.38 -4.76 41.07
C ILE A 185 8.46 -3.41 41.75
N ARG A 186 9.20 -2.46 41.18
CA ARG A 186 9.38 -1.12 41.74
C ARG A 186 9.09 -0.07 40.69
N TRP A 187 8.08 0.76 40.95
CA TRP A 187 7.84 1.99 40.18
C TRP A 187 8.94 3.01 40.52
N LEU A 188 9.71 3.41 39.52
CA LEU A 188 10.87 4.27 39.67
C LEU A 188 10.51 5.73 39.46
N ASP A 189 9.84 6.03 38.35
CA ASP A 189 9.53 7.39 37.93
C ASP A 189 8.24 7.44 37.11
N GLN A 190 7.58 8.59 37.14
CA GLN A 190 6.42 8.92 36.33
C GLN A 190 6.60 10.31 35.73
N THR A 191 6.81 10.35 34.42
CA THR A 191 6.75 11.58 33.64
C THR A 191 5.42 11.64 32.91
N ASN A 192 4.98 12.83 32.47
CA ASN A 192 3.63 13.17 31.96
C ASN A 192 2.84 12.07 31.21
N SER A 193 3.51 11.19 30.46
CA SER A 193 2.90 10.06 29.74
C SER A 193 3.66 8.72 29.85
N THR A 194 4.66 8.61 30.72
CA THR A 194 5.51 7.41 30.82
C THR A 194 5.81 7.02 32.26
N LEU A 195 5.63 5.74 32.56
CA LEU A 195 5.93 5.08 33.82
C LEU A 195 7.18 4.21 33.65
N THR A 196 8.19 4.41 34.49
CA THR A 196 9.37 3.55 34.52
C THR A 196 9.23 2.55 35.66
N VAL A 197 9.31 1.25 35.36
CA VAL A 197 9.24 0.17 36.35
C VAL A 197 10.50 -0.70 36.28
N GLU A 198 11.06 -1.04 37.45
CA GLU A 198 12.12 -2.02 37.60
C GLU A 198 11.51 -3.35 38.05
N VAL A 199 11.71 -4.39 37.23
CA VAL A 199 11.31 -5.77 37.55
C VAL A 199 12.56 -6.56 37.87
N THR A 200 12.59 -7.19 39.06
CA THR A 200 13.68 -8.07 39.48
C THR A 200 13.24 -9.53 39.37
N ILE A 201 13.98 -10.32 38.60
CA ILE A 201 13.79 -11.76 38.43
C ILE A 201 14.88 -12.49 39.21
N GLN A 202 14.46 -13.38 40.10
CA GLN A 202 15.35 -14.27 40.82
C GLN A 202 15.35 -15.64 40.12
N PRO A 203 16.52 -16.13 39.68
CA PRO A 203 16.64 -17.43 39.02
C PRO A 203 16.22 -18.60 39.92
#